data_AF-A0A117LPG2-F1
#
_entry.id   AF-A0A117LPG2-F1
#
_cell.length_a   1.000
_cell.length_b   1.000
_cell.length_c   1.000
_cell.angle_alpha   90.00
_cell.angle_beta   90.00
_cell.angle_gamma   90.00
#
_symmetry.space_group_name_H-M   'P 1'
#
loop_
_entity.id
_entity.type
_entity.pdbx_description
1 polymer ?
#
loop_
_entity_poly.entity_id
_entity_poly.type
_entity_poly.pdbx_seq_one_letter_code
_entity_poly.pdbx_strand_id
1 'polypeptide(L)'
;GFIGIGGGILIIPALVLFLELSQKEAQGTSLAIMLPPIGLLAAMNYYKAGYINLKYAIIIATAFLIGGYFGSKLAVSINDQVVKKIFAIVLLIVSLKILFEKHP
;
A
#
# COMPACT_ATOMS: atom_id res chain seq x y z
N GLY A 1 -4.06 -14.14 6.33
CA GLY A 1 -3.00 -14.40 5.34
C GLY A 1 -2.04 -13.22 5.28
N PHE A 2 -0.76 -13.45 5.61
CA PHE A 2 0.28 -12.40 5.76
C PHE A 2 0.53 -11.57 4.49
N ILE A 3 0.24 -12.13 3.32
CA ILE A 3 0.64 -11.56 2.02
C ILE A 3 -0.46 -10.67 1.41
N GLY A 4 -1.72 -10.80 1.84
CA GLY A 4 -2.88 -10.15 1.19
C GLY A 4 -3.17 -8.71 1.63
N ILE A 5 -2.72 -8.29 2.81
CA ILE A 5 -3.00 -6.94 3.35
C ILE A 5 -1.70 -6.18 3.67
N GLY A 6 -0.63 -6.87 4.07
CA GLY A 6 0.69 -6.28 4.38
C GLY A 6 1.74 -6.36 3.26
N GLY A 7 1.40 -6.96 2.12
CA GLY A 7 2.37 -7.27 1.06
C GLY A 7 3.15 -6.05 0.55
N GLY A 8 2.54 -4.87 0.50
CA GLY A 8 3.16 -3.66 -0.04
C GLY A 8 4.36 -3.15 0.76
N ILE A 9 4.35 -3.34 2.09
CA ILE A 9 5.45 -2.94 2.98
C ILE A 9 6.72 -3.71 2.64
N LEU A 10 6.59 -4.98 2.22
CA LEU A 10 7.73 -5.83 1.86
C LEU A 10 8.02 -5.85 0.37
N ILE A 11 6.98 -5.78 -0.48
CA ILE A 11 7.12 -5.78 -1.95
C ILE A 11 7.92 -4.57 -2.41
N ILE A 12 7.63 -3.36 -1.91
CA ILE A 12 8.32 -2.15 -2.40
C ILE A 12 9.83 -2.22 -2.12
N PRO A 13 10.30 -2.48 -0.88
CA PRO A 13 11.74 -2.70 -0.64
C PRO A 13 12.31 -3.86 -1.46
N ALA A 14 11.57 -4.95 -1.65
CA ALA A 14 12.06 -6.08 -2.44
C ALA A 14 12.28 -5.70 -3.92
N LEU A 15 11.35 -4.95 -4.52
CA LEU A 15 11.48 -4.46 -5.89
C LEU A 15 12.66 -3.48 -6.04
N VAL A 16 12.91 -2.64 -5.03
CA VAL A 16 14.04 -1.69 -5.05
C VAL A 16 15.39 -2.40 -4.83
N LEU A 17 15.46 -3.35 -3.89
CA LEU A 17 16.71 -3.98 -3.47
C LEU A 17 17.13 -5.16 -4.35
N PHE A 18 16.16 -5.94 -4.86
CA PHE A 18 16.45 -7.15 -5.64
C PHE A 18 16.28 -6.96 -7.14
N LEU A 19 15.40 -6.04 -7.57
CA LEU A 19 15.16 -5.75 -8.99
C LEU A 19 15.68 -4.38 -9.41
N GLU A 20 16.35 -3.66 -8.50
CA GLU A 20 17.00 -2.37 -8.73
C GLU A 20 16.09 -1.29 -9.35
N LEU A 21 14.78 -1.41 -9.14
CA LEU A 21 13.81 -0.42 -9.62
C LEU A 21 13.96 0.90 -8.84
N SER A 22 13.70 2.03 -9.51
CA SER A 22 13.55 3.30 -8.80
C SER A 22 12.39 3.26 -7.80
N GLN A 23 12.39 4.18 -6.82
CA GLN A 23 11.37 4.17 -5.77
C GLN A 23 9.96 4.38 -6.35
N LYS A 24 9.83 5.21 -7.38
CA LYS A 24 8.57 5.42 -8.11
C LYS A 24 8.15 4.19 -8.91
N GLU A 25 9.06 3.55 -9.63
CA GLU A 25 8.77 2.32 -10.41
C GLU A 25 8.33 1.18 -9.49
N ALA A 26 9.01 0.98 -8.37
CA ALA A 26 8.65 -0.04 -7.38
C ALA A 26 7.24 0.21 -6.82
N GLN A 27 6.90 1.46 -6.50
CA GLN A 27 5.55 1.81 -6.04
C GLN A 27 4.47 1.58 -7.10
N GLY A 28 4.69 2.04 -8.33
CA GLY A 28 3.74 1.83 -9.43
C GLY A 28 3.54 0.35 -9.75
N THR A 29 4.63 -0.41 -9.81
CA THR A 29 4.61 -1.86 -10.06
C THR A 29 3.89 -2.61 -8.95
N SER A 30 4.18 -2.27 -7.69
CA SER A 30 3.47 -2.83 -6.53
C SER A 30 1.96 -2.57 -6.62
N LEU A 31 1.53 -1.36 -6.98
CA LEU A 31 0.11 -1.03 -7.12
C LEU A 31 -0.55 -1.83 -8.25
N ALA A 32 0.12 -1.94 -9.40
CA ALA A 32 -0.39 -2.67 -10.56
C ALA A 32 -0.58 -4.18 -10.29
N ILE A 33 0.25 -4.77 -9.43
CA ILE A 33 0.14 -6.18 -9.06
C ILE A 33 -0.83 -6.39 -7.89
N MET A 34 -0.85 -5.50 -6.90
CA MET A 34 -1.63 -5.71 -5.69
C MET A 34 -3.11 -5.34 -5.84
N LEU A 35 -3.44 -4.26 -6.55
CA LEU A 35 -4.80 -3.73 -6.55
C LEU A 35 -5.73 -4.45 -7.56
N PRO A 36 -5.41 -4.54 -8.86
CA PRO A 36 -6.33 -5.11 -9.85
C PRO A 36 -6.49 -6.64 -9.77
N PRO A 37 -5.42 -7.47 -9.78
CA PRO A 37 -5.61 -8.92 -9.79
C PRO A 37 -5.74 -9.49 -8.36
N ILE A 38 -4.87 -9.10 -7.42
CA ILE A 38 -4.88 -9.69 -6.07
C ILE A 38 -6.04 -9.12 -5.23
N GLY A 39 -6.13 -7.79 -5.15
CA GLY A 39 -7.11 -7.09 -4.32
C GLY A 39 -8.54 -7.37 -4.76
N LEU A 40 -8.83 -7.30 -6.06
CA LEU A 40 -10.17 -7.55 -6.59
C LEU A 40 -10.63 -8.98 -6.35
N LEU A 41 -9.80 -9.99 -6.67
CA LEU A 41 -10.15 -11.40 -6.47
C LEU A 41 -10.31 -11.72 -4.98
N ALA A 42 -9.45 -11.18 -4.12
CA ALA A 42 -9.59 -11.34 -2.67
C ALA A 42 -10.90 -10.71 -2.18
N ALA A 43 -11.20 -9.46 -2.56
CA ALA A 43 -12.43 -8.77 -2.19
C ALA A 43 -13.67 -9.53 -2.66
N MET A 44 -13.66 -10.10 -3.86
CA MET A 44 -14.76 -10.94 -4.35
C MET A 44 -15.00 -12.16 -3.46
N ASN A 45 -13.94 -12.85 -3.01
CA ASN A 45 -14.09 -14.00 -2.13
C ASN A 45 -14.64 -13.59 -0.75
N TYR A 46 -14.13 -12.51 -0.15
CA TYR A 46 -14.65 -12.00 1.13
C TYR A 46 -16.07 -11.48 1.02
N TYR A 47 -16.44 -10.88 -0.11
CA TYR A 47 -17.81 -10.47 -0.40
C TYR A 47 -18.76 -11.66 -0.43
N LYS A 48 -18.41 -12.70 -1.20
CA LYS A 48 -19.21 -13.94 -1.30
C LYS A 48 -19.34 -14.65 0.04
N ALA A 49 -18.33 -14.57 0.89
CA ALA A 49 -18.33 -15.14 2.23
C ALA A 49 -19.06 -14.27 3.28
N GLY A 50 -19.60 -13.11 2.91
CA GLY A 50 -20.37 -12.24 3.81
C GLY A 50 -19.53 -11.40 4.78
N TYR A 51 -18.20 -11.32 4.58
CA TYR A 51 -17.27 -10.63 5.49
C TYR A 51 -16.98 -9.17 5.10
N ILE A 52 -17.73 -8.59 4.16
CA ILE A 52 -17.56 -7.20 3.75
C ILE A 52 -18.74 -6.35 4.22
N ASN A 53 -18.44 -5.35 5.04
CA ASN A 53 -19.38 -4.28 5.30
C ASN A 53 -19.32 -3.24 4.16
N LEU A 54 -20.31 -3.27 3.28
CA LEU A 54 -20.38 -2.42 2.09
C LEU A 54 -20.38 -0.92 2.41
N LYS A 55 -21.00 -0.49 3.51
CA LYS A 55 -21.06 0.93 3.88
C LYS A 55 -19.67 1.48 4.16
N TYR A 56 -18.91 0.81 5.02
CA TYR A 56 -17.53 1.21 5.31
C TYR A 56 -16.64 1.04 4.08
N ALA A 57 -16.82 -0.04 3.31
CA ALA A 57 -16.03 -0.28 2.10
C ALA A 57 -16.16 0.86 1.09
N ILE A 58 -17.37 1.35 0.81
CA ILE A 58 -17.60 2.44 -0.16
C ILE A 58 -17.01 3.76 0.33
N ILE A 59 -17.20 4.11 1.61
CA ILE A 59 -16.68 5.35 2.19
C ILE A 59 -15.14 5.36 2.09
N ILE A 60 -14.52 4.26 2.54
CA ILE A 60 -13.06 4.14 2.54
C ILE A 60 -12.53 4.09 1.11
N ALA A 61 -13.17 3.33 0.20
CA ALA A 61 -12.77 3.28 -1.20
C ALA A 61 -12.81 4.66 -1.86
N THR A 62 -13.84 5.46 -1.59
CA THR A 62 -13.94 6.82 -2.14
C THR A 62 -12.83 7.72 -1.61
N ALA A 63 -12.55 7.67 -0.31
CA ALA A 63 -11.44 8.42 0.28
C ALA A 63 -10.09 7.98 -0.30
N PHE A 64 -9.88 6.67 -0.49
CA PHE A 64 -8.69 6.11 -1.12
C PHE A 64 -8.53 6.51 -2.59
N LEU A 65 -9.62 6.57 -3.36
CA LEU A 65 -9.57 7.01 -4.75
C LEU A 65 -9.13 8.48 -4.84
N ILE A 66 -9.73 9.35 -4.03
CA ILE A 66 -9.38 10.77 -4.02
C ILE A 66 -7.95 10.96 -3.52
N GLY A 67 -7.63 10.42 -2.34
CA GLY A 67 -6.31 10.54 -1.74
C GLY A 67 -5.21 9.90 -2.59
N GLY A 68 -5.46 8.74 -3.18
CA GLY A 68 -4.54 8.03 -4.07
C GLY A 68 -4.30 8.79 -5.37
N TYR A 69 -5.34 9.35 -5.99
CA TYR A 69 -5.19 10.14 -7.22
C TYR A 69 -4.35 11.40 -7.00
N PHE A 70 -4.72 12.25 -6.03
CA PHE A 70 -3.97 13.47 -5.75
C PHE A 70 -2.58 13.18 -5.15
N GLY A 71 -2.50 12.19 -4.25
CA GLY A 71 -1.25 11.76 -3.62
C GLY A 71 -0.26 11.19 -4.63
N SER A 72 -0.70 10.34 -5.56
CA SER A 72 0.17 9.82 -6.63
C SER A 72 0.61 10.92 -7.58
N LYS A 73 -0.28 11.85 -7.96
CA LYS A 73 0.08 12.98 -8.81
C LYS A 73 1.17 13.85 -8.18
N LEU A 74 1.09 14.10 -6.87
CA LEU A 74 2.13 14.81 -6.12
C LEU A 74 3.41 13.97 -6.00
N ALA A 75 3.31 12.67 -5.70
CA ALA A 75 4.45 11.79 -5.54
C ALA A 75 5.27 11.63 -6.85
N VAL A 76 4.59 11.59 -8.00
CA VAL A 76 5.25 11.50 -9.30
C VAL A 76 5.95 12.81 -9.67
N SER A 77 5.47 13.97 -9.20
CA SER A 77 6.07 15.28 -9.51
C SER A 77 7.29 15.65 -8.67
N ILE A 78 7.50 15.04 -7.50
CA ILE A 78 8.66 15.29 -6.63
C ILE A 78 9.87 14.41 -6.99
N ASN A 79 11.08 14.76 -6.55
CA ASN A 79 12.29 13.98 -6.81
C ASN A 79 12.23 12.58 -6.16
N ASP A 80 12.68 11.54 -6.88
CA ASP A 80 12.66 10.14 -6.42
C ASP A 80 13.38 9.93 -5.07
N GLN A 81 14.49 10.62 -4.83
CA GLN A 81 15.21 10.56 -3.55
C GLN A 81 14.37 11.09 -2.39
N VAL A 82 13.53 12.11 -2.64
CA VAL A 82 12.62 12.67 -1.62
C VAL A 82 11.51 11.67 -1.34
N VAL A 83 10.91 11.07 -2.37
CA VAL A 83 9.91 10.00 -2.23
C VAL A 83 10.48 8.84 -1.40
N LYS A 84 11.71 8.42 -1.70
CA LYS A 84 12.41 7.35 -0.98
C LYS A 84 12.62 7.68 0.49
N LYS A 85 13.07 8.90 0.80
CA LYS A 85 13.24 9.35 2.19
C LYS A 85 11.91 9.38 2.95
N ILE A 86 10.86 9.93 2.35
CA ILE A 86 9.51 9.97 2.95
C ILE A 86 9.04 8.54 3.26
N PHE A 87 9.15 7.63 2.29
CA PHE A 87 8.76 6.23 2.48
C PHE A 87 9.55 5.57 3.62
N ALA A 88 10.87 5.76 3.66
CA ALA A 88 11.72 5.21 4.73
C ALA A 88 11.34 5.76 6.12
N ILE A 89 11.05 7.05 6.24
CA ILE A 89 10.60 7.66 7.51
C ILE A 89 9.24 7.07 7.94
N VAL A 90 8.29 6.92 7.01
CA VAL A 90 6.99 6.31 7.31
C VAL A 90 7.18 4.86 7.80
N LEU A 91 8.03 4.08 7.14
CA LEU A 91 8.33 2.71 7.58
C LEU A 91 8.97 2.67 8.97
N LEU A 92 9.89 3.60 9.29
CA LEU A 92 10.47 3.71 10.62
C LEU A 92 9.40 4.04 11.67
N ILE A 93 8.52 5.00 11.40
CA ILE A 93 7.41 5.35 12.31
C ILE A 93 6.49 4.15 12.53
N VAL A 94 6.09 3.45 11.47
CA VAL A 94 5.23 2.25 11.57
C VAL A 94 5.94 1.16 12.37
N SER A 95 7.23 0.93 12.11
CA SER A 95 8.02 -0.09 12.82
C SER A 95 8.15 0.23 14.31
N LEU A 96 8.45 1.49 14.66
CA LEU A 96 8.52 1.95 16.04
C LEU A 96 7.15 1.85 16.73
N LYS A 97 6.08 2.25 16.04
CA LYS A 97 4.72 2.12 16.56
C LYS A 97 4.44 0.66 16.91
N ILE A 98 4.64 -0.27 15.96
CA ILE A 98 4.42 -1.71 16.19
C ILE A 98 5.28 -2.23 17.35
N LEU A 99 6.54 -1.81 17.44
CA LEU A 99 7.46 -2.27 18.49
C LEU A 99 7.05 -1.82 19.90
N PHE A 100 6.50 -0.60 20.02
CA PHE A 100 6.13 -0.01 21.31
C PHE A 100 4.61 -0.03 21.58
N GLU A 101 3.81 -0.54 20.65
CA GLU A 101 2.39 -0.73 20.82
C GLU A 101 2.18 -1.84 21.85
N LYS A 102 1.92 -1.44 23.09
CA LYS A 102 1.43 -2.34 24.14
C LYS A 102 0.07 -2.85 23.69
N HIS A 103 0.04 -4.09 23.20
CA HIS A 103 -1.22 -4.81 23.06
C HIS A 103 -1.91 -4.87 24.44
N PRO A 104 -3.20 -4.48 24.56
CA PRO A 104 -4.02 -4.86 25.70
C PRO A 104 -4.26 -6.37 25.74
#